data_AF-A0A9D1YFT2-F1
#
_entry.id   AF-A0A9D1YFT2-F1
#
_cell.length_a   1.000
_cell.length_b   1.000
_cell.length_c   1.000
_cell.angle_alpha   90.00
_cell.angle_beta   90.00
_cell.angle_gamma   90.00
#
_symmetry.space_group_name_H-M   'P 1'
#
loop_
_entity.id
_entity.type
_entity.pdbx_description
1 polymer ?
#
loop_
_entity_poly.entity_id
_entity_poly.type
_entity_poly.pdbx_seq_one_letter_code
_entity_poly.pdbx_strand_id
1 'polypeptide(L)'
;MKQSVASCERSAKWDNVKFMLIVLVVIGHFLSGWAGSSPTANKIFLWIYTFHMPLFLFVAGLFSKSSINRGRLRGEKVFLYLFLYVILAAFTYLLKLFYGRKAEPEFLGTYHVQWYMFVMAAFLVLMYGLRHRSMGMVLFFGIVLSCFAGYETAIGNGLCLSKMISFFPFFAAGYYIDPQKLQARLQRRAVKGIAVAILVGFTLFIWFQTSWYERHFQPLLVLSTPGVYRKLPWPEAGALYRLVWYALVSLVSLALLALVPSRKLPVSKIGQRTLSIYFWHVPLQMIFTQSGLAAFLQKSVPVPHTLLLLGISVALTFFLSLPIFSKPFTWLMSRPQREIPGEKSAG
;
A
#
# COMPACT_ATOMS: atom_id res chain seq x y z
N MET A 1 -5.09 -44.44 0.29
CA MET A 1 -4.08 -43.36 0.32
C MET A 1 -4.81 -42.01 0.24
N LYS A 2 -5.33 -41.53 1.38
CA LYS A 2 -6.07 -40.25 1.46
C LYS A 2 -5.05 -39.12 1.61
N GLN A 3 -4.85 -38.34 0.55
CA GLN A 3 -4.22 -37.03 0.67
C GLN A 3 -5.12 -36.18 1.57
N SER A 4 -4.71 -36.00 2.82
CA SER A 4 -5.37 -35.05 3.71
C SER A 4 -5.18 -33.66 3.11
N VAL A 5 -6.30 -32.99 2.89
CA VAL A 5 -6.35 -31.59 2.51
C VAL A 5 -5.77 -30.79 3.67
N ALA A 6 -4.46 -30.57 3.65
CA ALA A 6 -3.82 -29.58 4.49
C ALA A 6 -4.40 -28.22 4.08
N SER A 7 -5.40 -27.77 4.84
CA SER A 7 -5.81 -26.37 4.84
C SER A 7 -4.54 -25.53 4.91
N CYS A 8 -4.27 -24.73 3.88
CA CYS A 8 -3.12 -23.83 3.76
C CYS A 8 -2.75 -23.26 5.13
N GLU A 9 -1.73 -23.85 5.77
CA GLU A 9 -1.35 -23.49 7.13
C GLU A 9 -0.92 -22.03 7.09
N ARG A 10 -1.77 -21.17 7.68
CA ARG A 10 -1.67 -19.73 7.52
C ARG A 10 -0.33 -19.26 8.07
N SER A 11 0.59 -18.84 7.19
CA SER A 11 1.93 -18.45 7.60
C SER A 11 1.94 -17.13 8.39
N ALA A 12 2.38 -17.22 9.66
CA ALA A 12 2.49 -16.09 10.57
C ALA A 12 3.40 -14.96 10.05
N LYS A 13 4.37 -15.28 9.19
CA LYS A 13 5.23 -14.29 8.53
C LYS A 13 4.40 -13.24 7.81
N TRP A 14 3.44 -13.66 7.00
CA TRP A 14 2.69 -12.76 6.14
C TRP A 14 1.66 -11.93 6.90
N ASP A 15 1.13 -12.45 8.02
CA ASP A 15 0.35 -11.68 8.96
C ASP A 15 1.21 -10.59 9.65
N ASN A 16 2.46 -10.91 10.02
CA ASN A 16 3.42 -9.93 10.56
C ASN A 16 3.79 -8.84 9.54
N VAL A 17 4.02 -9.23 8.27
CA VAL A 17 4.29 -8.28 7.18
C VAL A 17 3.12 -7.32 7.02
N LYS A 18 1.89 -7.83 6.96
CA LYS A 18 0.67 -7.01 6.86
C LYS A 18 0.52 -6.05 8.04
N PHE A 19 0.81 -6.50 9.26
CA PHE A 19 0.81 -5.65 10.45
C PHE A 19 1.86 -4.53 10.36
N MET A 20 3.11 -4.88 10.04
CA MET A 20 4.19 -3.89 9.88
C MET A 20 3.80 -2.84 8.83
N LEU A 21 3.31 -3.27 7.67
CA LEU A 21 2.94 -2.38 6.58
C LEU A 21 1.79 -1.44 6.96
N ILE A 22 0.76 -1.93 7.64
CA ILE A 22 -0.36 -1.05 8.03
C ILE A 22 0.06 -0.02 9.08
N VAL A 23 0.92 -0.39 10.03
CA VAL A 23 1.49 0.56 10.99
C VAL A 23 2.29 1.65 10.26
N LEU A 24 3.13 1.27 9.30
CA LEU A 24 3.92 2.22 8.50
C LEU A 24 3.04 3.15 7.67
N VAL A 25 1.94 2.67 7.08
CA VAL A 25 0.96 3.51 6.37
C VAL A 25 0.37 4.58 7.31
N VAL A 26 -0.07 4.17 8.50
CA VAL A 26 -0.67 5.10 9.48
C VAL A 26 0.37 6.14 9.91
N ILE A 27 1.59 5.72 10.27
CA ILE A 27 2.69 6.63 10.60
C ILE A 27 2.94 7.60 9.44
N GLY A 28 3.04 7.09 8.22
CA GLY A 28 3.30 7.90 7.04
C GLY A 28 2.26 9.00 6.81
N HIS A 29 0.97 8.73 7.00
CA HIS A 29 -0.07 9.74 6.84
C HIS A 29 -0.09 10.76 7.98
N PHE A 30 0.19 10.36 9.22
CA PHE A 30 0.31 11.31 10.32
C PHE A 30 1.52 12.23 10.17
N LEU A 31 2.65 11.70 9.70
CA LEU A 31 3.86 12.50 9.44
C LEU A 31 3.71 13.39 8.19
N SER A 32 2.88 13.02 7.20
CA SER A 32 2.73 13.76 5.95
C SER A 32 2.34 15.23 6.13
N GLY A 33 1.47 15.53 7.10
CA GLY A 33 1.06 16.91 7.42
C GLY A 33 2.16 17.76 8.07
N TRP A 34 3.26 17.14 8.50
CA TRP A 34 4.33 17.76 9.30
C TRP A 34 5.72 17.57 8.69
N ALA A 35 5.83 16.88 7.55
CA ALA A 35 7.11 16.63 6.89
C ALA A 35 7.84 17.93 6.52
N GLY A 36 7.12 19.02 6.23
CA GLY A 36 7.72 20.33 5.98
C GLY A 36 8.25 21.07 7.22
N SER A 37 7.79 20.72 8.43
CA SER A 37 8.06 21.47 9.66
C SER A 37 9.10 20.83 10.58
N SER A 38 9.49 19.58 10.32
CA SER A 38 10.47 18.85 11.12
C SER A 38 11.40 18.01 10.24
N PRO A 39 12.72 18.29 10.24
CA PRO A 39 13.69 17.52 9.44
C PRO A 39 13.66 16.01 9.75
N THR A 40 13.48 15.65 11.02
CA THR A 40 13.40 14.24 11.44
C THR A 40 12.11 13.59 10.95
N ALA A 41 10.96 14.28 11.07
CA ALA A 41 9.70 13.78 10.52
C ALA A 41 9.79 13.57 9.02
N ASN A 42 10.43 14.49 8.31
CA ASN A 42 10.64 14.42 6.87
C ASN A 42 11.48 13.19 6.46
N LYS A 43 12.61 12.95 7.14
CA LYS A 43 13.46 11.78 6.88
C LYS A 43 12.70 10.47 7.08
N ILE A 44 11.92 10.36 8.16
CA ILE A 44 11.10 9.17 8.43
C ILE A 44 10.00 9.02 7.37
N PHE A 45 9.33 10.13 7.02
CA PHE A 45 8.32 10.17 5.97
C PHE A 45 8.89 9.66 4.64
N LEU A 46 10.02 10.19 4.18
CA LEU A 46 10.68 9.76 2.94
C LEU A 46 11.09 8.30 2.98
N TRP A 47 11.66 7.84 4.09
CA TRP A 47 12.04 6.44 4.28
C TRP A 47 10.85 5.50 4.10
N ILE A 48 9.71 5.79 4.74
CA ILE A 48 8.47 5.00 4.63
C ILE A 48 7.89 5.10 3.21
N TYR A 49 7.81 6.32 2.67
CA TYR A 49 7.14 6.60 1.39
C TYR A 49 7.78 5.89 0.21
N THR A 50 9.06 5.52 0.35
CA THR A 50 9.84 4.78 -0.64
C THR A 50 9.24 3.44 -0.99
N PHE A 51 8.91 2.63 0.00
CA PHE A 51 8.58 1.23 -0.25
C PHE A 51 7.17 0.85 0.17
N HIS A 52 6.53 1.59 1.09
CA HIS A 52 5.32 1.09 1.77
C HIS A 52 4.18 0.72 0.80
N MET A 53 3.79 1.61 -0.13
CA MET A 53 2.72 1.32 -1.10
C MET A 53 3.10 0.26 -2.15
N PRO A 54 4.28 0.35 -2.81
CA PRO A 54 4.77 -0.73 -3.68
C PRO A 54 4.73 -2.10 -3.00
N LEU A 55 5.23 -2.17 -1.77
CA LEU A 55 5.28 -3.40 -0.98
C LEU A 55 3.88 -3.85 -0.54
N PHE A 56 2.98 -2.93 -0.18
CA PHE A 56 1.59 -3.25 0.13
C PHE A 56 0.88 -3.88 -1.07
N LEU A 57 1.08 -3.31 -2.27
CA LEU A 57 0.51 -3.80 -3.52
C LEU A 57 1.13 -5.13 -3.95
N PHE A 58 2.44 -5.32 -3.76
CA PHE A 58 3.11 -6.60 -3.96
C PHE A 58 2.53 -7.70 -3.04
N VAL A 59 2.37 -7.40 -1.75
CA VAL A 59 1.75 -8.33 -0.79
C VAL A 59 0.28 -8.60 -1.13
N ALA A 60 -0.47 -7.61 -1.58
CA ALA A 60 -1.83 -7.81 -2.08
C ALA A 60 -1.85 -8.74 -3.31
N GLY A 61 -0.91 -8.55 -4.23
CA GLY A 61 -0.69 -9.43 -5.38
C GLY A 61 -0.45 -10.89 -4.97
N LEU A 62 0.46 -11.14 -4.03
CA LEU A 62 0.80 -12.48 -3.50
C LEU A 62 -0.45 -13.25 -3.03
N PHE A 63 -1.43 -12.57 -2.46
CA PHE A 63 -2.66 -13.18 -1.93
C PHE A 63 -3.87 -13.06 -2.87
N SER A 64 -3.71 -12.44 -4.04
CA SER A 64 -4.78 -12.27 -5.03
C SER A 64 -4.98 -13.51 -5.91
N LYS A 65 -3.97 -14.37 -6.04
CA LYS A 65 -3.97 -15.55 -6.93
C LYS A 65 -5.14 -16.50 -6.69
N SER A 66 -5.45 -16.82 -5.43
CA SER A 66 -6.60 -17.68 -5.08
C SER A 66 -7.96 -17.04 -5.43
N SER A 67 -8.00 -15.72 -5.56
CA SER A 67 -9.19 -14.95 -5.91
C SER A 67 -9.42 -14.82 -7.42
N ILE A 68 -8.36 -15.02 -8.21
CA ILE A 68 -8.33 -14.82 -9.67
C ILE A 68 -8.37 -16.18 -10.40
N ASN A 69 -7.69 -17.20 -9.88
CA ASN A 69 -7.50 -18.49 -10.57
C ASN A 69 -8.61 -19.52 -10.36
N ARG A 70 -9.64 -19.24 -9.55
CA ARG A 70 -10.80 -20.14 -9.35
C ARG A 70 -11.83 -20.07 -10.49
N GLY A 71 -11.38 -19.92 -11.74
CA GLY A 71 -12.26 -19.91 -12.93
C GLY A 71 -13.11 -18.65 -13.14
N ARG A 72 -13.41 -17.88 -12.09
CA ARG A 72 -14.22 -16.63 -12.17
C ARG A 72 -13.62 -15.52 -11.31
N LEU A 73 -13.63 -14.29 -11.85
CA LEU A 73 -13.33 -13.09 -11.08
C LEU A 73 -14.32 -12.97 -9.92
N ARG A 74 -13.82 -12.85 -8.68
CA ARG A 74 -14.65 -12.58 -7.51
C ARG A 74 -15.17 -11.14 -7.54
N GLY A 75 -16.25 -10.93 -8.30
CA GLY A 75 -16.91 -9.63 -8.46
C GLY A 75 -17.26 -8.96 -7.12
N GLU A 76 -17.60 -9.74 -6.10
CA GLU A 76 -17.84 -9.26 -4.73
C GLU A 76 -16.64 -8.51 -4.13
N LYS A 77 -15.40 -8.96 -4.39
CA LYS A 77 -14.21 -8.27 -3.89
C LYS A 77 -13.94 -6.99 -4.66
N VAL A 78 -14.15 -7.01 -5.98
CA VAL A 78 -14.03 -5.81 -6.82
C VAL A 78 -15.05 -4.77 -6.35
N PHE A 79 -16.30 -5.19 -6.20
CA PHE A 79 -17.39 -4.37 -5.65
C PHE A 79 -17.05 -3.85 -4.26
N LEU A 80 -16.55 -4.69 -3.35
CA LEU A 80 -16.14 -4.27 -2.00
C LEU A 80 -15.13 -3.12 -2.06
N TYR A 81 -14.08 -3.23 -2.87
CA TYR A 81 -13.08 -2.18 -2.98
C TYR A 81 -13.67 -0.89 -3.59
N LEU A 82 -14.49 -0.99 -4.63
CA LEU A 82 -15.17 0.17 -5.23
C LEU A 82 -16.17 0.82 -4.27
N PHE A 83 -16.93 0.01 -3.52
CA PHE A 83 -17.87 0.47 -2.52
C PHE A 83 -17.13 1.21 -1.40
N LEU A 84 -16.08 0.62 -0.84
CA LEU A 84 -15.26 1.26 0.18
C LEU A 84 -14.59 2.55 -0.32
N TYR A 85 -14.18 2.58 -1.60
CA TYR A 85 -13.67 3.78 -2.24
C TYR A 85 -14.72 4.91 -2.21
N VAL A 86 -15.94 4.66 -2.71
CA VAL A 86 -17.02 5.66 -2.74
C VAL A 86 -17.42 6.12 -1.35
N ILE A 87 -17.55 5.20 -0.39
CA ILE A 87 -17.92 5.54 0.99
C ILE A 87 -16.82 6.37 1.66
N LEU A 88 -15.55 6.02 1.47
CA LEU A 88 -14.44 6.81 2.02
C LEU A 88 -14.36 8.20 1.37
N ALA A 89 -14.65 8.30 0.07
CA ALA A 89 -14.76 9.56 -0.65
C ALA A 89 -15.84 10.45 -0.04
N ALA A 90 -17.05 9.90 0.10
CA ALA A 90 -18.18 10.61 0.69
C ALA A 90 -17.87 11.05 2.12
N PHE A 91 -17.29 10.16 2.94
CA PHE A 91 -17.00 10.49 4.34
C PHE A 91 -15.95 11.59 4.47
N THR A 92 -14.87 11.53 3.69
CA THR A 92 -13.84 12.58 3.69
C THR A 92 -14.36 13.90 3.11
N TYR A 93 -15.23 13.86 2.10
CA TYR A 93 -15.91 15.05 1.57
C TYR A 93 -16.81 15.71 2.63
N LEU A 94 -17.65 14.93 3.31
CA LEU A 94 -18.52 15.43 4.39
C LEU A 94 -17.72 16.03 5.54
N LEU A 95 -16.60 15.41 5.94
CA LEU A 95 -15.71 15.98 6.96
C LEU A 95 -15.13 17.34 6.50
N LYS A 96 -14.77 17.51 5.22
CA LYS A 96 -14.23 18.78 4.72
C LYS A 96 -15.29 19.89 4.84
N LEU A 97 -16.53 19.58 4.46
CA LEU A 97 -17.66 20.51 4.58
C LEU A 97 -17.92 20.87 6.05
N PHE A 98 -17.90 19.88 6.95
CA PHE A 98 -18.09 20.10 8.39
C PHE A 98 -17.06 21.07 8.98
N TYR A 99 -15.80 20.99 8.55
CA TYR A 99 -14.74 21.92 8.94
C TYR A 99 -14.68 23.20 8.09
N GLY A 100 -15.73 23.52 7.32
CA GLY A 100 -15.86 24.78 6.58
C GLY A 100 -14.87 24.95 5.42
N ARG A 101 -14.28 23.85 4.91
CA ARG A 101 -13.39 23.90 3.75
C ARG A 101 -14.22 23.93 2.47
N LYS A 102 -13.83 24.77 1.50
CA LYS A 102 -14.32 24.65 0.12
C LYS A 102 -13.98 23.25 -0.38
N ALA A 103 -14.98 22.42 -0.59
CA ALA A 103 -14.82 21.07 -1.09
C ALA A 103 -15.53 21.00 -2.43
N GLU A 104 -14.76 20.86 -3.50
CA GLU A 104 -15.35 20.36 -4.73
C GLU A 104 -15.64 18.86 -4.54
N PRO A 105 -16.75 18.34 -5.08
CA PRO A 105 -17.05 16.91 -5.09
C PRO A 105 -16.08 16.19 -6.06
N GLU A 106 -14.80 16.17 -5.71
CA GLU A 106 -13.77 15.40 -6.39
C GLU A 106 -13.88 13.93 -5.97
N PHE A 107 -14.98 13.27 -6.36
CA PHE A 107 -15.14 11.82 -6.21
C PHE A 107 -14.10 11.03 -7.02
N LEU A 108 -13.38 11.69 -7.92
CA LEU A 108 -12.34 11.13 -8.79
C LEU A 108 -10.97 11.80 -8.59
N GLY A 109 -10.83 12.65 -7.56
CA GLY A 109 -9.64 13.46 -7.31
C GLY A 109 -8.39 12.64 -6.98
N THR A 110 -7.27 13.05 -7.56
CA THR A 110 -5.98 12.36 -7.56
C THR A 110 -5.22 12.39 -6.23
N TYR A 111 -5.62 13.22 -5.28
CA TYR A 111 -4.76 13.60 -4.14
C TYR A 111 -5.08 12.91 -2.81
N HIS A 112 -6.03 11.98 -2.77
CA HIS A 112 -6.50 11.40 -1.50
C HIS A 112 -6.21 9.91 -1.36
N VAL A 113 -5.93 9.49 -0.11
CA VAL A 113 -5.54 8.12 0.33
C VAL A 113 -6.47 7.01 -0.20
N GLN A 114 -7.71 7.36 -0.53
CA GLN A 114 -8.72 6.50 -1.13
C GLN A 114 -8.28 5.80 -2.44
N TRP A 115 -7.30 6.34 -3.17
CA TRP A 115 -6.81 5.78 -4.44
C TRP A 115 -6.46 4.28 -4.37
N TYR A 116 -5.95 3.81 -3.23
CA TYR A 116 -5.54 2.40 -3.07
C TYR A 116 -6.69 1.43 -3.32
N MET A 117 -7.90 1.74 -2.83
CA MET A 117 -9.06 0.87 -2.97
C MET A 117 -9.48 0.78 -4.44
N PHE A 118 -9.54 1.92 -5.14
CA PHE A 118 -9.82 1.97 -6.57
C PHE A 118 -8.78 1.19 -7.38
N VAL A 119 -7.50 1.45 -7.14
CA VAL A 119 -6.39 0.75 -7.83
C VAL A 119 -6.42 -0.75 -7.57
N MET A 120 -6.76 -1.18 -6.35
CA MET A 120 -6.91 -2.59 -6.02
C MET A 120 -8.03 -3.26 -6.82
N ALA A 121 -9.19 -2.61 -6.93
CA ALA A 121 -10.28 -3.09 -7.78
C ALA A 121 -9.84 -3.22 -9.24
N ALA A 122 -9.17 -2.19 -9.77
CA ALA A 122 -8.67 -2.18 -11.14
C ALA A 122 -7.61 -3.28 -11.37
N PHE A 123 -6.68 -3.48 -10.44
CA PHE A 123 -5.66 -4.52 -10.52
C PHE A 123 -6.23 -5.93 -10.51
N LEU A 124 -7.27 -6.19 -9.72
CA LEU A 124 -7.96 -7.48 -9.73
C LEU A 124 -8.59 -7.78 -11.10
N VAL A 125 -9.22 -6.79 -11.72
CA VAL A 125 -9.83 -6.91 -13.06
C VAL A 125 -8.75 -7.07 -14.13
N LEU A 126 -7.74 -6.21 -14.14
CA LEU A 126 -6.66 -6.21 -15.11
C LEU A 126 -5.86 -7.52 -15.05
N MET A 127 -5.48 -7.96 -13.84
CA MET A 127 -4.74 -9.20 -13.67
C MET A 127 -5.60 -10.43 -13.99
N TYR A 128 -6.92 -10.38 -13.78
CA TYR A 128 -7.80 -11.44 -14.26
C TYR A 128 -7.78 -11.57 -15.78
N GLY A 129 -7.79 -10.45 -16.53
CA GLY A 129 -7.63 -10.46 -17.99
C GLY A 129 -6.25 -10.97 -18.45
N LEU A 130 -5.19 -10.66 -17.70
CA LEU A 130 -3.81 -11.05 -18.01
C LEU A 130 -3.37 -12.40 -17.41
N ARG A 131 -4.25 -13.12 -16.71
CA ARG A 131 -3.89 -14.32 -15.92
C ARG A 131 -3.21 -15.45 -16.71
N HIS A 132 -3.48 -15.55 -18.01
CA HIS A 132 -2.93 -16.55 -18.91
C HIS A 132 -1.63 -16.12 -19.60
N ARG A 133 -1.16 -14.90 -19.32
CA ARG A 133 0.07 -14.35 -19.85
C ARG A 133 1.26 -14.71 -18.95
N SER A 134 2.45 -14.77 -19.53
CA SER A 134 3.67 -15.06 -18.76
C SER A 134 4.07 -13.88 -17.89
N MET A 135 4.72 -14.16 -16.76
CA MET A 135 5.23 -13.14 -15.81
C MET A 135 6.14 -12.14 -16.53
N GLY A 136 7.07 -12.63 -17.36
CA GLY A 136 8.00 -11.78 -18.11
C GLY A 136 7.28 -10.78 -18.99
N MET A 137 6.24 -11.21 -19.72
CA MET A 137 5.48 -10.33 -20.61
C MET A 137 4.71 -9.26 -19.84
N VAL A 138 3.99 -9.64 -18.78
CA VAL A 138 3.19 -8.70 -17.98
C VAL A 138 4.07 -7.66 -17.30
N LEU A 139 5.22 -8.07 -16.76
CA LEU A 139 6.16 -7.14 -16.12
C LEU A 139 6.86 -6.26 -17.14
N PHE A 140 7.30 -6.80 -18.27
CA PHE A 140 7.96 -6.02 -19.32
C PHE A 140 7.06 -4.89 -19.82
N PHE A 141 5.86 -5.22 -20.30
CA PHE A 141 4.93 -4.20 -20.80
C PHE A 141 4.45 -3.26 -19.69
N GLY A 142 4.25 -3.74 -18.46
CA GLY A 142 3.88 -2.90 -17.32
C GLY A 142 4.96 -1.88 -16.95
N ILE A 143 6.23 -2.29 -16.95
CA ILE A 143 7.38 -1.40 -16.69
C ILE A 143 7.55 -0.40 -17.82
N VAL A 144 7.50 -0.85 -19.08
CA VAL A 144 7.60 0.02 -20.26
C VAL A 144 6.50 1.08 -20.24
N LEU A 145 5.23 0.68 -20.05
CA LEU A 145 4.10 1.60 -19.97
C LEU A 145 4.28 2.62 -18.84
N SER A 146 4.75 2.20 -17.67
CA SER A 146 5.03 3.11 -16.55
C SER A 146 6.19 4.07 -16.83
N CYS A 147 7.24 3.62 -17.52
CA CYS A 147 8.34 4.48 -17.92
C CYS A 147 7.82 5.62 -18.81
N PHE A 148 6.96 5.34 -19.79
CA PHE A 148 6.41 6.36 -20.69
C PHE A 148 5.32 7.23 -20.05
N ALA A 149 4.50 6.68 -19.16
CA ALA A 149 3.38 7.40 -18.54
C ALA A 149 3.81 8.65 -17.75
N GLY A 150 5.05 8.72 -17.28
CA GLY A 150 5.56 9.89 -16.54
C GLY A 150 5.88 11.12 -17.40
N TYR A 151 6.02 10.96 -18.73
CA TYR A 151 6.20 12.09 -19.66
C TYR A 151 4.87 12.77 -19.98
N GLU A 152 3.77 12.01 -19.96
CA GLU A 152 2.46 12.49 -20.38
C GLU A 152 1.79 13.36 -19.32
N THR A 153 1.31 14.53 -19.75
CA THR A 153 0.59 15.49 -18.89
C THR A 153 -0.92 15.30 -18.89
N ALA A 154 -1.48 14.65 -19.90
CA ALA A 154 -2.91 14.36 -20.00
C ALA A 154 -3.36 13.19 -19.10
N ILE A 155 -2.44 12.31 -18.69
CA ILE A 155 -2.73 11.01 -18.04
C ILE A 155 -3.26 11.09 -16.59
N GLY A 156 -3.68 12.25 -16.05
CA GLY A 156 -4.17 12.18 -14.67
C GLY A 156 -4.77 13.40 -14.00
N ASN A 157 -5.92 13.85 -14.50
CA ASN A 157 -6.88 14.54 -13.64
C ASN A 157 -8.14 13.70 -13.32
N GLY A 158 -8.27 12.48 -13.85
CA GLY A 158 -9.34 11.54 -13.49
C GLY A 158 -8.82 10.15 -13.14
N LEU A 159 -9.39 9.52 -12.11
CA LEU A 159 -9.26 8.07 -11.79
C LEU A 159 -7.89 7.57 -11.30
N CYS A 160 -6.95 8.42 -10.87
CA CYS A 160 -5.64 7.97 -10.36
C CYS A 160 -4.84 7.07 -11.34
N LEU A 161 -5.05 7.24 -12.65
CA LEU A 161 -4.53 6.34 -13.69
C LEU A 161 -2.99 6.23 -13.67
N SER A 162 -2.30 7.35 -13.49
CA SER A 162 -0.83 7.35 -13.42
C SER A 162 -0.30 6.51 -12.25
N LYS A 163 -0.99 6.50 -11.10
CA LYS A 163 -0.66 5.61 -9.96
C LYS A 163 -0.93 4.15 -10.31
N MET A 164 -2.08 3.87 -10.94
CA MET A 164 -2.41 2.52 -11.40
C MET A 164 -1.30 1.96 -12.31
N ILE A 165 -0.91 2.71 -13.34
CA ILE A 165 0.15 2.29 -14.27
C ILE A 165 1.48 2.10 -13.52
N SER A 166 1.87 3.07 -12.69
CA SER A 166 3.18 3.06 -12.01
C SER A 166 3.33 1.95 -10.98
N PHE A 167 2.23 1.51 -10.37
CA PHE A 167 2.28 0.47 -9.34
C PHE A 167 1.93 -0.93 -9.83
N PHE A 168 1.34 -1.06 -11.02
CA PHE A 168 0.90 -2.34 -11.54
C PHE A 168 2.01 -3.40 -11.56
N PRO A 169 3.26 -3.09 -11.95
CA PRO A 169 4.33 -4.10 -11.95
C PRO A 169 4.58 -4.74 -10.57
N PHE A 170 4.44 -3.99 -9.47
CA PHE A 170 4.60 -4.57 -8.13
C PHE A 170 3.47 -5.54 -7.78
N PHE A 171 2.21 -5.16 -8.08
CA PHE A 171 1.08 -6.05 -7.87
C PHE A 171 1.19 -7.32 -8.71
N ALA A 172 1.52 -7.18 -10.00
CA ALA A 172 1.72 -8.29 -10.92
C ALA A 172 2.85 -9.21 -10.48
N ALA A 173 4.00 -8.66 -10.06
CA ALA A 173 5.11 -9.46 -9.53
C ALA A 173 4.68 -10.28 -8.32
N GLY A 174 3.90 -9.68 -7.41
CA GLY A 174 3.29 -10.38 -6.29
C GLY A 174 2.37 -11.52 -6.73
N TYR A 175 1.50 -11.28 -7.72
CA TYR A 175 0.57 -12.30 -8.23
C TYR A 175 1.26 -13.56 -8.78
N TYR A 176 2.38 -13.40 -9.50
CA TYR A 176 3.10 -14.52 -10.10
C TYR A 176 3.99 -15.28 -9.10
N ILE A 177 4.56 -14.58 -8.11
CA ILE A 177 5.49 -15.18 -7.15
C ILE A 177 4.75 -16.10 -6.16
N ASP A 178 5.33 -17.26 -5.90
CA ASP A 178 4.82 -18.17 -4.88
C ASP A 178 5.25 -17.72 -3.47
N PRO A 179 4.30 -17.51 -2.52
CA PRO A 179 4.61 -16.99 -1.20
C PRO A 179 5.42 -17.96 -0.34
N GLN A 180 5.31 -19.28 -0.54
CA GLN A 180 6.06 -20.28 0.23
C GLN A 180 7.52 -20.32 -0.22
N LYS A 181 7.75 -20.35 -1.55
CA LYS A 181 9.10 -20.28 -2.14
C LYS A 181 9.80 -18.97 -1.78
N LEU A 182 9.08 -17.85 -1.83
CA LEU A 182 9.62 -16.54 -1.43
C LEU A 182 9.99 -16.54 0.06
N GLN A 183 9.10 -17.02 0.94
CA GLN A 183 9.38 -17.11 2.37
C GLN A 183 10.63 -17.96 2.66
N ALA A 184 10.78 -19.11 2.02
CA ALA A 184 11.93 -20.00 2.21
C ALA A 184 13.25 -19.33 1.83
N ARG A 185 13.29 -18.57 0.72
CA ARG A 185 14.48 -17.79 0.32
C ARG A 185 14.82 -16.69 1.33
N LEU A 186 13.80 -15.95 1.76
CA LEU A 186 13.95 -14.83 2.71
C LEU A 186 14.42 -15.26 4.10
N GLN A 187 14.28 -16.54 4.46
CA GLN A 187 14.71 -17.05 5.77
C GLN A 187 16.21 -17.39 5.84
N ARG A 188 16.90 -17.48 4.70
CA ARG A 188 18.34 -17.81 4.64
C ARG A 188 19.17 -16.75 5.39
N ARG A 189 20.13 -17.20 6.22
CA ARG A 189 20.98 -16.31 7.03
C ARG A 189 21.75 -15.29 6.18
N ALA A 190 22.31 -15.73 5.05
CA ALA A 190 23.00 -14.83 4.10
C ALA A 190 22.08 -13.73 3.56
N VAL A 191 20.83 -14.07 3.19
CA VAL A 191 19.84 -13.10 2.71
C VAL A 191 19.48 -12.10 3.81
N LYS A 192 19.36 -12.53 5.07
CA LYS A 192 19.14 -11.62 6.20
C LYS A 192 20.33 -10.69 6.45
N GLY A 193 21.56 -11.18 6.36
CA GLY A 193 22.77 -10.36 6.48
C GLY A 193 22.82 -9.27 5.40
N ILE A 194 22.59 -9.64 4.14
CA ILE A 194 22.49 -8.70 3.02
C ILE A 194 21.33 -7.72 3.24
N ALA A 195 20.18 -8.18 3.72
CA ALA A 195 19.03 -7.34 4.01
C ALA A 195 19.33 -6.29 5.10
N VAL A 196 20.05 -6.66 6.15
CA VAL A 196 20.50 -5.69 7.16
C VAL A 196 21.41 -4.64 6.52
N ALA A 197 22.40 -5.04 5.73
CA ALA A 197 23.30 -4.11 5.05
C ALA A 197 22.55 -3.13 4.13
N ILE A 198 21.59 -3.64 3.35
CA ILE A 198 20.72 -2.80 2.48
C ILE A 198 19.92 -1.80 3.31
N LEU A 199 19.27 -2.23 4.39
CA LEU A 199 18.41 -1.33 5.17
C LEU A 199 19.20 -0.32 5.97
N VAL A 200 20.36 -0.71 6.51
CA VAL A 200 21.28 0.23 7.17
C VAL A 200 21.79 1.24 6.15
N GLY A 201 22.28 0.79 4.99
CA GLY A 201 22.75 1.67 3.92
C GLY A 201 21.66 2.63 3.43
N PHE A 202 20.45 2.13 3.18
CA PHE A 202 19.30 2.95 2.79
C PHE A 202 18.92 3.97 3.89
N THR A 203 18.92 3.55 5.16
CA THR A 203 18.61 4.45 6.28
C THR A 203 19.65 5.55 6.42
N LEU A 204 20.95 5.21 6.37
CA LEU A 204 22.04 6.20 6.40
C LEU A 204 21.95 7.15 5.20
N PHE A 205 21.68 6.61 4.01
CA PHE A 205 21.50 7.41 2.81
C PHE A 205 20.38 8.44 2.97
N ILE A 206 19.18 8.03 3.43
CA ILE A 206 18.09 8.99 3.72
C ILE A 206 18.50 9.99 4.80
N TRP A 207 19.25 9.56 5.82
CA TRP A 207 19.61 10.39 6.96
C TRP A 207 20.60 11.51 6.62
N PHE A 208 21.54 11.22 5.71
CA PHE A 208 22.62 12.14 5.33
C PHE A 208 22.41 12.81 3.97
N GLN A 209 21.64 12.21 3.07
CA GLN A 209 21.43 12.69 1.69
C GLN A 209 19.96 13.09 1.43
N THR A 210 19.26 13.59 2.46
CA THR A 210 17.83 13.93 2.38
C THR A 210 17.53 14.91 1.24
N SER A 211 18.27 16.03 1.15
CA SER A 211 18.03 17.05 0.12
C SER A 211 18.29 16.54 -1.30
N TRP A 212 19.29 15.66 -1.46
CA TRP A 212 19.52 15.01 -2.74
C TRP A 212 18.38 14.06 -3.08
N TYR A 213 17.92 13.26 -2.11
CA TYR A 213 16.81 12.34 -2.27
C TYR A 213 15.52 13.06 -2.64
N GLU A 214 15.24 14.20 -2.00
CA GLU A 214 14.09 15.02 -2.31
C GLU A 214 14.15 15.57 -3.73
N ARG A 215 15.29 16.16 -4.12
CA ARG A 215 15.43 16.74 -5.45
C ARG A 215 15.29 15.71 -6.59
N HIS A 216 15.78 14.49 -6.39
CA HIS A 216 15.91 13.51 -7.49
C HIS A 216 14.87 12.39 -7.43
N PHE A 217 14.38 12.02 -6.25
CA PHE A 217 13.48 10.88 -6.06
C PHE A 217 12.09 11.29 -5.55
N GLN A 218 11.95 12.31 -4.71
CA GLN A 218 10.66 12.71 -4.14
C GLN A 218 9.57 13.00 -5.19
N PRO A 219 9.84 13.63 -6.34
CA PRO A 219 8.85 13.80 -7.40
C PRO A 219 8.23 12.48 -7.86
N LEU A 220 9.04 11.42 -7.96
CA LEU A 220 8.63 10.07 -8.38
C LEU A 220 7.89 9.32 -7.24
N LEU A 221 8.35 9.57 -6.01
CA LEU A 221 7.84 9.07 -4.73
C LEU A 221 6.50 9.66 -4.30
N VAL A 222 6.22 10.92 -4.65
CA VAL A 222 4.93 11.60 -4.44
C VAL A 222 3.91 11.21 -5.53
N LEU A 223 4.18 10.05 -6.15
CA LEU A 223 3.23 9.14 -6.75
C LEU A 223 2.53 9.69 -7.98
N SER A 224 3.26 9.62 -9.08
CA SER A 224 2.66 9.46 -10.41
C SER A 224 1.65 10.57 -10.69
N THR A 225 2.06 11.81 -10.47
CA THR A 225 1.33 12.94 -11.04
C THR A 225 1.61 12.98 -12.54
N PRO A 226 0.67 13.44 -13.37
CA PRO A 226 0.94 13.66 -14.78
C PRO A 226 2.16 14.57 -14.98
N GLY A 227 2.98 14.28 -15.98
CA GLY A 227 4.18 15.03 -16.30
C GLY A 227 5.22 15.10 -15.19
N VAL A 228 5.26 14.10 -14.28
CA VAL A 228 6.18 14.09 -13.13
C VAL A 228 7.64 14.30 -13.53
N TYR A 229 8.06 13.84 -14.71
CA TYR A 229 9.45 13.97 -15.15
C TYR A 229 9.86 15.42 -15.43
N ARG A 230 8.92 16.33 -15.73
CA ARG A 230 9.22 17.77 -15.90
C ARG A 230 9.75 18.41 -14.61
N LYS A 231 9.50 17.79 -13.46
CA LYS A 231 9.97 18.25 -12.15
C LYS A 231 11.34 17.68 -11.78
N LEU A 232 11.91 16.80 -12.59
CA LEU A 232 13.21 16.19 -12.35
C LEU A 232 14.34 17.09 -12.89
N PRO A 233 15.56 16.98 -12.33
CA PRO A 233 16.72 17.70 -12.84
C PRO A 233 17.04 17.39 -14.31
N TRP A 234 16.81 16.15 -14.75
CA TRP A 234 16.97 15.72 -16.14
C TRP A 234 15.67 15.06 -16.65
N PRO A 235 14.71 15.84 -17.16
CA PRO A 235 13.41 15.33 -17.62
C PRO A 235 13.50 14.28 -18.73
N GLU A 236 14.44 14.46 -19.67
CA GLU A 236 14.74 13.53 -20.76
C GLU A 236 15.05 12.11 -20.23
N ALA A 237 15.75 12.02 -19.10
CA ALA A 237 16.12 10.77 -18.45
C ALA A 237 15.02 10.18 -17.55
N GLY A 238 13.79 10.69 -17.60
CA GLY A 238 12.68 10.28 -16.71
C GLY A 238 12.41 8.77 -16.67
N ALA A 239 12.49 8.08 -17.80
CA ALA A 239 12.38 6.62 -17.86
C ALA A 239 13.51 5.91 -17.05
N LEU A 240 14.75 6.40 -17.14
CA LEU A 240 15.87 5.86 -16.38
C LEU A 240 15.65 6.07 -14.87
N TYR A 241 15.23 7.26 -14.47
CA TYR A 241 14.84 7.53 -13.08
C TYR A 241 13.77 6.56 -12.57
N ARG A 242 12.77 6.23 -13.39
CA ARG A 242 11.72 5.26 -13.05
C ARG A 242 12.29 3.86 -12.84
N LEU A 243 13.21 3.42 -13.71
CA LEU A 243 13.86 2.11 -13.58
C LEU A 243 14.72 2.02 -12.32
N VAL A 244 15.51 3.06 -12.02
CA VAL A 244 16.31 3.14 -10.79
C VAL A 244 15.39 3.12 -9.57
N TRP A 245 14.27 3.84 -9.61
CA TRP A 245 13.26 3.80 -8.55
C TRP A 245 12.67 2.39 -8.38
N TYR A 246 12.28 1.69 -9.46
CA TYR A 246 11.80 0.32 -9.37
C TYR A 246 12.82 -0.62 -8.72
N ALA A 247 14.10 -0.49 -9.10
CA ALA A 247 15.18 -1.29 -8.53
C ALA A 247 15.37 -1.00 -7.03
N LEU A 248 15.49 0.27 -6.64
CA LEU A 248 15.65 0.70 -5.24
C LEU A 248 14.48 0.21 -4.38
N VAL A 249 13.26 0.48 -4.82
CA VAL A 249 12.04 0.10 -4.09
C VAL A 249 11.95 -1.41 -3.93
N SER A 250 12.24 -2.19 -4.98
CA SER A 250 12.23 -3.65 -4.92
C SER A 250 13.29 -4.18 -3.95
N LEU A 251 14.50 -3.60 -3.99
CA LEU A 251 15.62 -3.98 -3.13
C LEU A 251 15.28 -3.75 -1.65
N VAL A 252 14.84 -2.54 -1.30
CA VAL A 252 14.44 -2.18 0.07
C VAL A 252 13.25 -3.01 0.54
N SER A 253 12.26 -3.23 -0.34
CA SER A 253 11.09 -4.05 -0.04
C SER A 253 11.45 -5.50 0.29
N LEU A 254 12.31 -6.13 -0.52
CA LEU A 254 12.77 -7.50 -0.28
C LEU A 254 13.61 -7.60 0.99
N ALA A 255 14.45 -6.59 1.27
CA ALA A 255 15.23 -6.53 2.49
C ALA A 255 14.33 -6.45 3.73
N LEU A 256 13.29 -5.59 3.72
CA LEU A 256 12.30 -5.54 4.79
C LEU A 256 11.59 -6.89 4.99
N LEU A 257 11.13 -7.51 3.90
CA LEU A 257 10.47 -8.82 3.96
C LEU A 257 11.40 -9.92 4.52
N ALA A 258 12.72 -9.81 4.32
CA ALA A 258 13.69 -10.77 4.86
C ALA A 258 13.80 -10.66 6.40
N LEU A 259 13.72 -9.45 6.94
CA LEU A 259 13.87 -9.20 8.38
C LEU A 259 12.58 -9.40 9.19
N VAL A 260 11.40 -9.37 8.55
CA VAL A 260 10.16 -9.67 9.26
C VAL A 260 10.16 -11.11 9.82
N PRO A 261 9.94 -11.30 11.13
CA PRO A 261 9.94 -12.62 11.76
C PRO A 261 8.89 -13.57 11.18
N SER A 262 9.25 -14.84 11.03
CA SER A 262 8.32 -15.90 10.61
C SER A 262 7.52 -16.53 11.74
N ARG A 263 7.92 -16.29 12.99
CA ARG A 263 7.22 -16.82 14.17
C ARG A 263 5.92 -16.04 14.42
N LYS A 264 4.96 -16.69 15.08
CA LYS A 264 3.73 -16.04 15.55
C LYS A 264 4.08 -15.00 16.62
N LEU A 265 3.68 -13.76 16.39
CA LEU A 265 3.81 -12.65 17.33
C LEU A 265 2.43 -12.33 17.93
N PRO A 266 2.36 -11.67 19.10
CA PRO A 266 1.09 -11.21 19.67
C PRO A 266 0.29 -10.33 18.69
N VAL A 267 1.01 -9.52 17.91
CA VAL A 267 0.45 -8.60 16.91
C VAL A 267 0.04 -9.28 15.59
N SER A 268 0.36 -10.56 15.36
CA SER A 268 0.00 -11.24 14.10
C SER A 268 -1.51 -11.24 13.84
N LYS A 269 -2.33 -11.28 14.90
CA LYS A 269 -3.80 -11.23 14.78
C LYS A 269 -4.30 -9.87 14.25
N ILE A 270 -3.54 -8.79 14.43
CA ILE A 270 -3.91 -7.45 13.95
C ILE A 270 -3.70 -7.33 12.44
N GLY A 271 -2.65 -7.98 11.91
CA GLY A 271 -2.38 -8.03 10.47
C GLY A 271 -3.50 -8.66 9.62
N GLN A 272 -4.54 -9.19 10.26
CA GLN A 272 -5.73 -9.74 9.62
C GLN A 272 -6.81 -8.66 9.35
N ARG A 273 -6.70 -7.50 10.00
CA ARG A 273 -7.66 -6.39 9.97
C ARG A 273 -7.12 -5.17 9.23
N THR A 274 -6.14 -5.36 8.33
CA THR A 274 -5.48 -4.24 7.65
C THR A 274 -6.44 -3.38 6.83
N LEU A 275 -7.44 -3.98 6.18
CA LEU A 275 -8.42 -3.21 5.39
C LEU A 275 -9.28 -2.28 6.26
N SER A 276 -9.71 -2.73 7.44
CA SER A 276 -10.50 -1.89 8.35
C SER A 276 -9.65 -0.77 8.95
N ILE A 277 -8.41 -1.07 9.36
CA ILE A 277 -7.47 -0.06 9.84
C ILE A 277 -7.18 0.96 8.73
N TYR A 278 -6.97 0.48 7.49
CA TYR A 278 -6.76 1.34 6.33
C TYR A 278 -7.95 2.27 6.07
N PHE A 279 -9.18 1.77 6.18
CA PHE A 279 -10.35 2.61 5.97
C PHE A 279 -10.50 3.68 7.06
N TRP A 280 -10.41 3.30 8.33
CA TRP A 280 -10.72 4.19 9.45
C TRP A 280 -9.61 5.17 9.82
N HIS A 281 -8.34 4.88 9.51
CA HIS A 281 -7.27 5.82 9.87
C HIS A 281 -7.34 7.13 9.08
N VAL A 282 -7.86 7.12 7.86
CA VAL A 282 -7.97 8.31 7.00
C VAL A 282 -8.86 9.39 7.63
N PRO A 283 -10.14 9.12 7.95
CA PRO A 283 -10.98 10.13 8.56
C PRO A 283 -10.49 10.53 9.96
N LEU A 284 -9.91 9.61 10.73
CA LEU A 284 -9.36 9.95 12.04
C LEU A 284 -8.11 10.83 11.95
N GLN A 285 -7.25 10.59 10.96
CA GLN A 285 -6.11 11.47 10.66
C GLN A 285 -6.59 12.86 10.22
N MET A 286 -7.68 12.92 9.46
CA MET A 286 -8.29 14.17 9.05
C MET A 286 -8.91 14.93 10.24
N ILE A 287 -9.65 14.24 11.11
CA ILE A 287 -10.19 14.84 12.35
C ILE A 287 -9.04 15.34 13.23
N PHE A 288 -8.00 14.52 13.42
CA PHE A 288 -6.82 14.88 14.22
C PHE A 288 -6.13 16.16 13.71
N THR A 289 -5.99 16.30 12.39
CA THR A 289 -5.33 17.45 11.78
C THR A 289 -6.24 18.69 11.71
N GLN A 290 -7.55 18.52 11.51
CA GLN A 290 -8.49 19.64 11.30
C GLN A 290 -9.14 20.17 12.58
N SER A 291 -9.25 19.36 13.63
CA SER A 291 -9.82 19.79 14.93
C SER A 291 -8.93 20.73 15.74
N GLY A 292 -7.69 20.97 15.32
CA GLY A 292 -6.71 21.68 16.13
C GLY A 292 -6.07 20.85 17.25
N LEU A 293 -6.50 19.58 17.43
CA LEU A 293 -5.93 18.67 18.43
C LEU A 293 -4.42 18.46 18.24
N ALA A 294 -3.97 18.36 16.99
CA ALA A 294 -2.54 18.26 16.69
C ALA A 294 -1.73 19.46 17.23
N ALA A 295 -2.25 20.68 17.02
CA ALA A 295 -1.62 21.91 17.50
C ALA A 295 -1.70 22.03 19.04
N PHE A 296 -2.82 21.63 19.64
CA PHE A 296 -2.96 21.58 21.09
C PHE A 296 -1.94 20.63 21.73
N LEU A 297 -1.83 19.40 21.24
CA LEU A 297 -0.91 18.40 21.79
C LEU A 297 0.56 18.80 21.62
N GLN A 298 0.90 19.50 20.54
CA GLN A 298 2.23 20.09 20.35
C GLN A 298 2.59 21.10 21.44
N LYS A 299 1.64 21.96 21.80
CA LYS A 299 1.86 23.00 22.80
C LYS A 299 1.89 22.42 24.22
N SER A 300 1.08 21.40 24.48
CA SER A 300 0.82 20.88 25.83
C SER A 300 1.75 19.74 26.25
N VAL A 301 2.39 19.01 25.32
CA VAL A 301 3.21 17.83 25.64
C VAL A 301 4.69 18.12 25.40
N PRO A 302 5.57 18.06 26.43
CA PRO A 302 6.99 18.39 26.31
C PRO A 302 7.82 17.22 25.75
N VAL A 303 7.38 16.63 24.63
CA VAL A 303 8.06 15.52 23.94
C VAL A 303 8.31 15.95 22.50
N PRO A 304 9.46 15.57 21.88
CA PRO A 304 9.70 15.86 20.47
C PRO A 304 8.50 15.47 19.61
N HIS A 305 7.98 16.42 18.83
CA HIS A 305 6.72 16.27 18.13
C HIS A 305 6.65 15.01 17.26
N THR A 306 7.76 14.66 16.61
CA THR A 306 7.88 13.44 15.81
C THR A 306 7.63 12.18 16.64
N LEU A 307 8.16 12.08 17.87
CA LEU A 307 7.93 10.93 18.75
C LEU A 307 6.47 10.85 19.21
N LEU A 308 5.86 11.99 19.51
CA LEU A 308 4.45 12.06 19.86
C LEU A 308 3.56 11.54 18.72
N LEU A 309 3.80 11.98 17.48
CA LEU A 309 3.07 11.50 16.30
C LEU A 309 3.28 10.00 16.05
N LEU A 310 4.50 9.49 16.23
CA LEU A 310 4.78 8.06 16.13
C LEU A 310 3.97 7.27 17.16
N GLY A 311 3.96 7.72 18.42
CA GLY A 311 3.18 7.13 19.50
C GLY A 311 1.68 7.11 19.19
N ILE A 312 1.12 8.24 18.77
CA ILE A 312 -0.30 8.37 18.38
C ILE A 312 -0.63 7.44 17.22
N SER A 313 0.23 7.37 16.19
CA SER A 313 0.00 6.52 15.02
C SER A 313 -0.03 5.03 15.37
N VAL A 314 0.90 4.58 16.23
CA VAL A 314 0.94 3.21 16.71
C VAL A 314 -0.27 2.91 17.58
N ALA A 315 -0.57 3.76 18.56
CA ALA A 315 -1.74 3.61 19.44
C ALA A 315 -3.05 3.56 18.65
N LEU A 316 -3.21 4.45 17.65
CA LEU A 316 -4.36 4.46 16.76
C LEU A 316 -4.46 3.16 15.96
N THR A 317 -3.34 2.61 15.49
CA THR A 317 -3.36 1.33 14.77
C THR A 317 -3.87 0.19 15.65
N PHE A 318 -3.46 0.16 16.93
CA PHE A 318 -3.99 -0.81 17.90
C PHE A 318 -5.46 -0.57 18.20
N PHE A 319 -5.89 0.68 18.39
CA PHE A 319 -7.30 1.03 18.61
C PHE A 319 -8.18 0.61 17.43
N LEU A 320 -7.76 0.92 16.21
CA LEU A 320 -8.48 0.54 14.98
C LEU A 320 -8.43 -0.96 14.68
N SER A 321 -7.55 -1.69 15.35
CA SER A 321 -7.54 -3.14 15.28
C SER A 321 -8.65 -3.81 16.09
N LEU A 322 -9.39 -3.07 16.93
CA LEU A 322 -10.45 -3.62 17.76
C LEU A 322 -11.59 -4.22 16.90
N PRO A 323 -12.28 -5.28 17.39
CA PRO A 323 -13.28 -5.99 16.60
C PRO A 323 -14.39 -5.10 16.05
N ILE A 324 -14.80 -4.07 16.80
CA ILE A 324 -15.86 -3.12 16.44
C ILE A 324 -15.63 -2.49 15.06
N PHE A 325 -14.38 -2.13 14.73
CA PHE A 325 -14.02 -1.52 13.46
C PHE A 325 -13.98 -2.53 12.31
N SER A 326 -13.80 -3.82 12.60
CA SER A 326 -13.74 -4.89 11.60
C SER A 326 -15.09 -5.53 11.27
N LYS A 327 -16.08 -5.46 12.20
CA LYS A 327 -17.41 -6.08 12.06
C LYS A 327 -18.15 -5.71 10.75
N PRO A 328 -18.20 -4.43 10.33
CA PRO A 328 -18.90 -4.05 9.10
C PRO A 328 -18.28 -4.69 7.85
N PHE A 329 -16.94 -4.77 7.82
CA PHE A 329 -16.19 -5.37 6.71
C PHE A 329 -16.39 -6.88 6.66
N THR A 330 -16.34 -7.55 7.81
CA THR A 330 -16.56 -9.00 7.88
C THR A 330 -17.96 -9.37 7.44
N TRP A 331 -18.98 -8.58 7.83
CA TRP A 331 -20.36 -8.78 7.40
C TRP A 331 -20.53 -8.58 5.88
N LEU A 332 -19.89 -7.55 5.32
CA LEU A 332 -19.93 -7.29 3.88
C LEU A 332 -19.22 -8.40 3.07
N MET A 333 -18.19 -9.02 3.65
CA MET A 333 -17.45 -10.15 3.06
C MET A 333 -18.10 -11.52 3.28
N SER A 334 -19.05 -11.66 4.22
CA SER A 334 -19.66 -12.94 4.60
C SER A 334 -20.96 -13.26 3.86
N ARG A 335 -21.32 -12.50 2.81
CA ARG A 335 -22.53 -12.82 2.03
C ARG A 335 -22.38 -14.20 1.37
N PRO A 336 -23.42 -15.06 1.41
CA PRO A 336 -23.29 -16.44 0.98
C PRO A 336 -22.94 -16.51 -0.51
N GLN A 337 -21.95 -17.32 -0.83
CA GLN A 337 -21.73 -17.78 -2.20
C GLN A 337 -23.04 -18.44 -2.63
N ARG A 338 -23.78 -17.84 -3.57
CA ARG A 338 -24.87 -18.55 -4.23
C ARG A 338 -24.25 -19.76 -4.92
N GLU A 339 -24.45 -20.94 -4.34
CA GLU A 339 -24.25 -22.20 -5.05
C GLU A 339 -25.04 -22.10 -6.35
N ILE A 340 -24.36 -22.29 -7.48
CA ILE A 340 -25.02 -22.37 -8.78
C ILE A 340 -25.75 -23.73 -8.75
N PRO A 341 -27.10 -23.77 -8.77
CA PRO A 341 -27.81 -25.03 -8.84
C PRO A 341 -27.71 -25.52 -10.28
N GLY A 342 -26.86 -26.51 -10.53
CA GLY A 342 -26.69 -27.04 -11.88
C GLY A 342 -25.50 -27.97 -12.08
N GLU A 343 -25.17 -28.82 -11.11
CA GLU A 343 -24.35 -30.00 -11.36
C GLU A 343 -24.80 -31.13 -10.42
N LYS A 344 -26.08 -31.47 -10.51
CA LYS A 344 -26.58 -32.77 -10.07
C LYS A 344 -26.85 -33.62 -11.30
N SER A 345 -26.18 -34.76 -11.34
CA SER A 345 -26.51 -35.99 -12.07
C SER A 345 -26.73 -35.89 -13.58
N ALA A 346 -25.76 -36.36 -14.34
CA ALA A 346 -26.02 -37.11 -15.58
C ALA A 346 -24.96 -38.20 -15.73
N GLY A 347 -25.41 -39.46 -15.69
CA GLY A 347 -24.68 -40.65 -16.15
C GLY A 347 -23.70 -41.26 -15.17
#